data_AF-A0A5A7NHR0-F1
#
_entry.id   AF-A0A5A7NHR0-F1
#
_cell.length_a   1.000
_cell.length_b   1.000
_cell.length_c   1.000
_cell.angle_alpha   90.00
_cell.angle_beta   90.00
_cell.angle_gamma   90.00
#
_symmetry.space_group_name_H-M   'P 1'
#
loop_
_entity.id
_entity.type
_entity.pdbx_description
1 polymer ?
#
loop_
_entity_poly.entity_id
_entity_poly.type
_entity_poly.pdbx_seq_one_letter_code
_entity_poly.pdbx_strand_id
1 'polypeptide(L)'
;MMSNEEYRFGSASWSDESELRRAGLLSARGLQIGYSANKSICLETDAPIITVAGAGSGKMRDLLALAVARNAGNRNFILDPRGEIAAVTMVNFVLNRSYLYCWNPTGMRGLPQHRMNPLDILRLNDPHFHADCKFIAESLIPTSGASNGRYFELRAREWIENIIKMLVERDGKVSFPSLYRVINWIEADPNAWADCLEAMLGSSMDSVRRTAGEMLAKQQESEKEFGSILGEIYAHLNFLDDPMLQAALDGADASLADTCNSGQPTSWAINVPIEYVGLWSPILRTMFTVQMLYKSRAPSAQRATMIIDEAGQLGNFEALLRAFTFGRGAGVQVWALFQDVGQIVRNFGAPASGLHGFIRIAPVLRRARLSDSADGVLNAGHRDARI
;
A
#
# COMPACT_ATOMS: atom_id res chain seq x y z
N MET A 1 11.52 31.74 -25.81
CA MET A 1 12.11 30.54 -26.47
C MET A 1 13.40 30.26 -25.72
N MET A 2 13.43 29.25 -24.85
CA MET A 2 14.62 28.95 -24.06
C MET A 2 15.61 28.17 -24.93
N SER A 3 16.86 28.63 -25.03
CA SER A 3 17.91 27.97 -25.81
C SER A 3 18.49 26.79 -25.01
N ASN A 4 18.52 25.61 -25.63
CA ASN A 4 19.16 24.41 -25.06
C ASN A 4 20.68 24.57 -24.90
N GLU A 5 21.30 25.62 -25.48
CA GLU A 5 22.72 25.92 -25.31
C GLU A 5 23.04 26.54 -23.94
N GLU A 6 22.10 27.29 -23.34
CA GLU A 6 22.29 27.97 -22.05
C GLU A 6 21.97 27.08 -20.85
N TYR A 7 21.08 26.09 -21.01
CA TYR A 7 20.59 25.25 -19.91
C TYR A 7 20.76 23.75 -20.21
N ARG A 8 21.98 23.36 -20.56
CA ARG A 8 22.34 21.98 -20.97
C ARG A 8 22.00 20.89 -19.94
N PHE A 9 21.75 21.27 -18.68
CA PHE A 9 21.37 20.38 -17.58
C PHE A 9 20.04 20.77 -16.89
N GLY A 10 19.23 21.64 -17.51
CA GLY A 10 17.96 22.14 -16.97
C GLY A 10 18.06 23.57 -16.42
N SER A 11 16.90 24.21 -16.27
CA SER A 11 16.74 25.61 -15.83
C SER A 11 16.20 25.74 -14.40
N ALA A 12 16.29 24.67 -13.60
CA ALA A 12 15.79 24.65 -12.24
C ALA A 12 16.59 25.62 -11.34
N SER A 13 15.89 26.46 -10.60
CA SER A 13 16.45 27.40 -9.62
C SER A 13 15.66 27.33 -8.30
N TRP A 14 16.22 27.89 -7.23
CA TRP A 14 15.49 28.09 -5.99
C TRP A 14 14.41 29.15 -6.17
N SER A 15 13.18 28.81 -5.79
CA SER A 15 12.06 29.74 -5.92
C SER A 15 12.06 30.82 -4.85
N ASP A 16 11.59 32.02 -5.19
CA ASP A 16 11.27 33.09 -4.24
C ASP A 16 9.79 33.07 -3.80
N GLU A 17 9.42 33.90 -2.81
CA GLU A 17 8.02 33.96 -2.34
C GLU A 17 7.05 34.38 -3.46
N SER A 18 7.47 35.26 -4.36
CA SER A 18 6.63 35.74 -5.46
C SER A 18 6.29 34.61 -6.43
N GLU A 19 7.25 33.74 -6.71
CA GLU A 19 7.10 32.55 -7.55
C GLU A 19 6.24 31.50 -6.85
N LEU A 20 6.47 31.23 -5.55
CA LEU A 20 5.62 30.33 -4.76
C LEU A 20 4.16 30.81 -4.73
N ARG A 21 3.94 32.12 -4.60
CA ARG A 21 2.60 32.73 -4.64
C ARG A 21 1.98 32.63 -6.03
N ARG A 22 2.74 32.93 -7.09
CA ARG A 22 2.30 32.84 -8.49
C ARG A 22 1.94 31.40 -8.87
N ALA A 23 2.66 30.42 -8.33
CA ALA A 23 2.39 29.00 -8.47
C ALA A 23 1.22 28.50 -7.59
N GLY A 24 0.60 29.36 -6.79
CA GLY A 24 -0.53 29.01 -5.93
C GLY A 24 -0.18 28.18 -4.69
N LEU A 25 1.10 27.96 -4.42
CA LEU A 25 1.57 27.09 -3.34
C LEU A 25 1.33 27.66 -1.93
N LEU A 26 1.04 28.96 -1.83
CA LEU A 26 0.70 29.63 -0.57
C LEU A 26 -0.82 29.76 -0.35
N SER A 27 -1.65 29.10 -1.18
CA SER A 27 -3.12 29.22 -1.16
C SER A 27 -3.83 28.38 -0.09
N ALA A 28 -3.09 27.66 0.75
CA ALA A 28 -3.59 26.74 1.78
C ALA A 28 -4.47 25.58 1.27
N ARG A 29 -4.59 25.40 -0.05
CA ARG A 29 -5.35 24.32 -0.71
C ARG A 29 -4.46 23.14 -1.09
N GLY A 30 -5.04 21.94 -1.03
CA GLY A 30 -4.33 20.70 -1.33
C GLY A 30 -3.50 20.16 -0.17
N LEU A 31 -2.59 19.23 -0.47
CA LEU A 31 -1.75 18.59 0.53
C LEU A 31 -0.62 19.52 0.96
N GLN A 32 -0.40 19.64 2.27
CA GLN A 32 0.75 20.39 2.76
C GLN A 32 2.03 19.60 2.49
N ILE A 33 2.96 20.20 1.74
CA ILE A 33 4.21 19.57 1.29
C ILE A 33 5.46 20.22 1.90
N GLY A 34 5.30 21.20 2.78
CA GLY A 34 6.42 21.83 3.50
C GLY A 34 6.11 23.25 3.95
N TYR A 35 7.18 24.03 4.14
CA TYR A 35 7.12 25.44 4.54
C TYR A 35 8.11 26.29 3.76
N SER A 36 7.74 27.54 3.51
CA SER A 36 8.65 28.62 3.18
C SER A 36 8.59 29.65 4.31
N ALA A 37 9.71 29.84 5.02
CA ALA A 37 9.76 30.57 6.29
C ALA A 37 8.69 30.07 7.29
N ASN A 38 7.67 30.87 7.58
CA ASN A 38 6.57 30.54 8.48
C ASN A 38 5.23 30.26 7.75
N LYS A 39 5.25 30.15 6.42
CA LYS A 39 4.06 29.93 5.58
C LYS A 39 4.04 28.48 5.09
N SER A 40 2.91 27.80 5.26
CA SER A 40 2.72 26.45 4.73
C SER A 40 2.69 26.46 3.21
N ILE A 41 3.44 25.54 2.61
CA ILE A 41 3.40 25.25 1.17
C ILE A 41 2.42 24.11 0.96
N CYS A 42 1.36 24.35 0.19
CA CYS A 42 0.33 23.36 -0.11
C CYS A 42 0.24 23.15 -1.63
N LEU A 43 0.20 21.89 -2.05
CA LEU A 43 0.14 21.47 -3.43
C LEU A 43 -1.26 20.95 -3.74
N GLU A 44 -2.05 21.75 -4.46
CA GLU A 44 -3.33 21.34 -5.01
C GLU A 44 -3.09 20.58 -6.31
N THR A 45 -3.05 19.25 -6.21
CA THR A 45 -2.85 18.36 -7.35
C THR A 45 -3.63 17.06 -7.16
N ASP A 46 -3.86 16.38 -8.27
CA ASP A 46 -4.34 14.99 -8.31
C ASP A 46 -3.27 14.02 -8.82
N ALA A 47 -2.09 14.56 -9.16
CA ALA A 47 -0.92 13.78 -9.47
C ALA A 47 -0.40 13.07 -8.21
N PRO A 48 0.18 11.88 -8.38
CA PRO A 48 0.83 11.19 -7.29
C PRO A 48 2.14 11.88 -6.89
N ILE A 49 2.54 11.71 -5.63
CA ILE A 49 3.68 12.39 -5.00
C ILE A 49 4.71 11.36 -4.56
N ILE A 50 5.98 11.65 -4.82
CA ILE A 50 7.11 10.88 -4.28
C ILE A 50 7.96 11.80 -3.41
N THR A 51 8.25 11.33 -2.20
CA THR A 51 9.23 11.95 -1.31
C THR A 51 10.37 10.98 -1.05
N VAL A 52 11.60 11.42 -1.32
CA VAL A 52 12.82 10.68 -0.96
C VAL A 52 13.50 11.44 0.17
N ALA A 53 13.56 10.83 1.36
CA ALA A 53 14.10 11.47 2.54
C ALA A 53 14.75 10.43 3.46
N GLY A 54 16.06 10.57 3.70
CA GLY A 54 16.82 9.65 4.54
C GLY A 54 16.34 9.62 6.01
N ALA A 55 16.83 8.63 6.76
CA ALA A 55 16.53 8.52 8.18
C ALA A 55 16.95 9.78 8.96
N GLY A 56 16.12 10.21 9.92
CA GLY A 56 16.38 11.40 10.73
C GLY A 56 16.17 12.75 10.02
N SER A 57 15.70 12.75 8.77
CA SER A 57 15.43 13.97 7.97
C SER A 57 14.27 14.84 8.47
N GLY A 58 13.54 14.42 9.50
CA GLY A 58 12.33 15.10 9.96
C GLY A 58 11.09 14.82 9.11
N LYS A 59 11.11 13.89 8.16
CA LYS A 59 9.97 13.53 7.28
C LYS A 59 8.64 13.32 8.03
N MET A 60 8.65 12.65 9.19
CA MET A 60 7.45 12.50 10.02
C MET A 60 6.98 13.87 10.54
N ARG A 61 7.85 14.57 11.29
CA ARG A 61 7.52 15.79 12.03
C ARG A 61 7.18 16.98 11.12
N ASP A 62 8.00 17.18 10.09
CA ASP A 62 8.00 18.41 9.29
C ASP A 62 7.11 18.32 8.05
N LEU A 63 6.63 17.12 7.72
CA LEU A 63 5.88 16.85 6.48
C LEU A 63 4.62 16.00 6.73
N LEU A 64 4.78 14.72 7.10
CA LEU A 64 3.67 13.77 7.14
C LEU A 64 2.62 14.09 8.20
N ALA A 65 3.03 14.35 9.44
CA ALA A 65 2.10 14.65 10.53
C ALA A 65 1.22 15.86 10.19
N LEU A 66 1.81 16.88 9.56
CA LEU A 66 1.12 18.11 9.19
C LEU A 66 0.22 17.92 7.98
N ALA A 67 0.68 17.17 6.98
CA ALA A 67 -0.14 16.79 5.83
C ALA A 67 -1.40 16.06 6.28
N VAL A 68 -1.25 15.04 7.13
CA VAL A 68 -2.39 14.24 7.64
C VAL A 68 -3.29 15.08 8.54
N ALA A 69 -2.72 15.85 9.47
CA ALA A 69 -3.48 16.73 10.36
C ALA A 69 -4.39 17.71 9.60
N ARG A 70 -3.90 18.27 8.49
CA ARG A 70 -4.68 19.19 7.63
C ARG A 70 -5.64 18.46 6.71
N ASN A 71 -5.30 17.25 6.30
CA ASN A 71 -6.15 16.42 5.46
C ASN A 71 -7.14 15.56 6.25
N ALA A 72 -7.22 15.75 7.58
CA ALA A 72 -8.02 14.92 8.47
C ALA A 72 -9.53 14.98 8.18
N GLY A 73 -10.04 16.10 7.63
CA GLY A 73 -11.44 16.21 7.18
C GLY A 73 -11.74 15.48 5.86
N ASN A 74 -10.71 14.99 5.16
CA ASN A 74 -10.82 14.22 3.93
C ASN A 74 -10.67 12.72 4.19
N ARG A 75 -10.61 11.92 3.11
CA ARG A 75 -10.44 10.47 3.17
C ARG A 75 -8.97 10.10 3.03
N ASN A 76 -8.48 9.29 3.95
CA ASN A 76 -7.07 8.92 4.00
C ASN A 76 -6.92 7.40 4.17
N PHE A 77 -5.93 6.83 3.50
CA PHE A 77 -5.42 5.48 3.79
C PHE A 77 -3.93 5.64 4.07
N ILE A 78 -3.50 5.37 5.30
CA ILE A 78 -2.17 5.73 5.78
C ILE A 78 -1.48 4.46 6.26
N LEU A 79 -0.46 3.99 5.53
CA LEU A 79 0.50 3.04 6.12
C LEU A 79 1.42 3.82 7.05
N ASP A 80 1.35 3.52 8.34
CA ASP A 80 2.08 4.21 9.41
C ASP A 80 2.90 3.20 10.22
N PRO A 81 4.11 2.84 9.75
CA PRO A 81 4.91 1.79 10.37
C PRO A 81 5.38 2.06 11.81
N ARG A 82 5.24 3.29 12.28
CA ARG A 82 5.69 3.72 13.62
C ARG A 82 4.51 4.04 14.55
N GLY A 83 3.28 4.01 14.04
CA GLY A 83 2.08 4.48 14.74
C GLY A 83 2.14 5.96 15.12
N GLU A 84 3.12 6.69 14.61
CA GLU A 84 3.48 8.03 15.04
C GLU A 84 2.59 9.07 14.40
N ILE A 85 2.17 8.83 13.15
CA ILE A 85 1.27 9.71 12.41
C ILE A 85 -0.11 9.66 13.04
N ALA A 86 -0.65 8.46 13.26
CA ALA A 86 -1.96 8.30 13.87
C ALA A 86 -1.99 8.88 15.30
N ALA A 87 -0.96 8.60 16.11
CA ALA A 87 -0.90 9.06 17.49
C ALA A 87 -0.97 10.59 17.64
N VAL A 88 -0.33 11.34 16.74
CA VAL A 88 -0.32 12.82 16.83
C VAL A 88 -1.46 13.49 16.08
N THR A 89 -2.09 12.81 15.12
CA THR A 89 -3.12 13.41 14.25
C THR A 89 -4.54 12.96 14.55
N MET A 90 -4.76 11.93 15.37
CA MET A 90 -6.11 11.42 15.68
C MET A 90 -7.06 12.51 16.18
N VAL A 91 -6.58 13.46 16.99
CA VAL A 91 -7.37 14.61 17.46
C VAL A 91 -7.89 15.48 16.29
N ASN A 92 -7.12 15.62 15.21
CA ASN A 92 -7.54 16.38 14.04
C ASN A 92 -8.73 15.74 13.33
N PHE A 93 -8.82 14.40 13.29
CA PHE A 93 -9.99 13.71 12.73
C PHE A 93 -11.23 14.01 13.57
N VAL A 94 -11.12 13.93 14.89
CA VAL A 94 -12.21 14.30 15.82
C VAL A 94 -12.65 15.75 15.63
N LEU A 95 -11.70 16.70 15.54
CA LEU A 95 -11.99 18.12 15.31
C LEU A 95 -12.69 18.38 13.96
N ASN A 96 -12.42 17.55 12.95
CA ASN A 96 -13.07 17.62 11.64
C ASN A 96 -14.33 16.76 11.55
N ARG A 97 -14.77 16.10 12.64
CA ARG A 97 -15.90 15.16 12.68
C ARG A 97 -15.77 14.03 11.65
N SER A 98 -14.53 13.61 11.38
CA SER A 98 -14.21 12.49 10.51
C SER A 98 -13.82 11.26 11.34
N TYR A 99 -13.99 10.08 10.75
CA TYR A 99 -13.61 8.82 11.40
C TYR A 99 -12.19 8.44 11.00
N LEU A 100 -11.44 7.96 11.99
CA LEU A 100 -10.14 7.32 11.80
C LEU A 100 -10.18 5.94 12.46
N TYR A 101 -10.22 4.91 11.62
CA TYR A 101 -10.02 3.53 12.08
C TYR A 101 -8.53 3.20 12.07
N CYS A 102 -8.06 2.60 13.16
CA CYS A 102 -6.68 2.15 13.30
C CYS A 102 -6.64 0.62 13.23
N TRP A 103 -6.10 0.05 12.16
CA TRP A 103 -5.72 -1.36 12.12
C TRP A 103 -4.36 -1.49 12.79
N ASN A 104 -4.36 -1.94 14.04
CA ASN A 104 -3.20 -1.91 14.92
C ASN A 104 -3.07 -3.25 15.67
N PRO A 105 -2.70 -4.35 14.99
CA PRO A 105 -2.72 -5.69 15.60
C PRO A 105 -1.85 -5.81 16.86
N THR A 106 -0.80 -4.99 16.96
CA THR A 106 0.20 -5.06 18.03
C THR A 106 -0.05 -4.07 19.17
N GLY A 107 -1.14 -3.29 19.12
CA GLY A 107 -1.45 -2.31 20.16
C GLY A 107 -0.43 -1.17 20.27
N MET A 108 0.22 -0.77 19.17
CA MET A 108 1.20 0.31 19.15
C MET A 108 0.66 1.60 19.79
N ARG A 109 1.49 2.24 20.62
CA ARG A 109 1.26 3.61 21.14
C ARG A 109 -0.07 3.80 21.89
N GLY A 110 -0.72 2.72 22.34
CA GLY A 110 -2.05 2.80 22.95
C GLY A 110 -3.15 3.26 21.99
N LEU A 111 -2.90 3.19 20.68
CA LEU A 111 -3.90 3.48 19.65
C LEU A 111 -5.01 2.42 19.66
N PRO A 112 -6.22 2.76 19.18
CA PRO A 112 -7.29 1.78 18.98
C PRO A 112 -6.82 0.59 18.14
N GLN A 113 -7.39 -0.59 18.40
CA GLN A 113 -7.07 -1.84 17.70
C GLN A 113 -8.30 -2.36 16.98
N HIS A 114 -8.67 -1.70 15.87
CA HIS A 114 -9.82 -2.12 15.07
C HIS A 114 -9.43 -3.31 14.18
N ARG A 115 -10.36 -4.23 14.02
CA ARG A 115 -10.27 -5.39 13.14
C ARG A 115 -10.82 -5.04 11.78
N MET A 116 -10.28 -5.65 10.73
CA MET A 116 -10.81 -5.52 9.37
C MET A 116 -10.74 -6.85 8.64
N ASN A 117 -11.63 -7.06 7.68
CA ASN A 117 -11.49 -8.13 6.70
C ASN A 117 -11.24 -7.53 5.32
N PRO A 118 -9.99 -7.51 4.83
CA PRO A 118 -9.68 -6.94 3.51
C PRO A 118 -10.37 -7.69 2.36
N LEU A 119 -10.85 -8.93 2.58
CA LEU A 119 -11.51 -9.74 1.56
C LEU A 119 -13.03 -9.51 1.50
N ASP A 120 -13.57 -8.57 2.27
CA ASP A 120 -15.01 -8.26 2.32
C ASP A 120 -15.59 -7.67 1.01
N ILE A 121 -14.71 -7.25 0.10
CA ILE A 121 -15.04 -6.81 -1.26
C ILE A 121 -15.57 -7.96 -2.12
N LEU A 122 -15.21 -9.21 -1.78
CA LEU A 122 -15.53 -10.39 -2.57
C LEU A 122 -16.97 -10.84 -2.31
N ARG A 123 -17.84 -10.56 -3.27
CA ARG A 123 -19.25 -10.97 -3.26
C ARG A 123 -19.55 -11.77 -4.52
N LEU A 124 -20.11 -12.97 -4.36
CA LEU A 124 -20.34 -13.90 -5.47
C LEU A 124 -21.13 -13.27 -6.63
N ASN A 125 -22.11 -12.42 -6.30
CA ASN A 125 -22.99 -11.76 -7.28
C ASN A 125 -22.42 -10.43 -7.83
N ASP A 126 -21.21 -10.03 -7.45
CA ASP A 126 -20.56 -8.84 -8.02
C ASP A 126 -20.00 -9.17 -9.42
N PRO A 127 -20.31 -8.39 -10.47
CA PRO A 127 -19.76 -8.58 -11.81
C PRO A 127 -18.22 -8.63 -11.86
N HIS A 128 -17.54 -8.03 -10.89
CA HIS A 128 -16.09 -7.99 -10.82
C HIS A 128 -15.49 -9.10 -9.96
N PHE A 129 -16.30 -9.98 -9.36
CA PHE A 129 -15.88 -10.99 -8.41
C PHE A 129 -14.66 -11.79 -8.87
N HIS A 130 -14.68 -12.31 -10.11
CA HIS A 130 -13.57 -13.09 -10.65
C HIS A 130 -12.30 -12.25 -10.83
N ALA A 131 -12.42 -11.01 -11.30
CA ALA A 131 -11.28 -10.11 -11.47
C ALA A 131 -10.67 -9.72 -10.11
N ASP A 132 -11.51 -9.52 -9.09
CA ASP A 132 -11.06 -9.20 -7.73
C ASP A 132 -10.33 -10.34 -7.06
N CYS A 133 -10.83 -11.57 -7.19
CA CYS A 133 -10.12 -12.76 -6.71
C CYS A 133 -8.71 -12.83 -7.31
N LYS A 134 -8.58 -12.53 -8.61
CA LYS A 134 -7.30 -12.50 -9.30
C LYS A 134 -6.38 -11.39 -8.79
N PHE A 135 -6.86 -10.14 -8.70
CA PHE A 135 -6.06 -9.03 -8.18
C PHE A 135 -5.60 -9.26 -6.73
N ILE A 136 -6.46 -9.87 -5.91
CA ILE A 136 -6.10 -10.24 -4.54
C ILE A 136 -5.03 -11.33 -4.54
N ALA A 137 -5.19 -12.41 -5.32
CA ALA A 137 -4.17 -13.46 -5.43
C ALA A 137 -2.81 -12.92 -5.91
N GLU A 138 -2.81 -12.01 -6.90
CA GLU A 138 -1.61 -11.31 -7.37
C GLU A 138 -0.95 -10.45 -6.28
N SER A 139 -1.74 -9.84 -5.40
CA SER A 139 -1.23 -9.02 -4.28
C SER A 139 -0.56 -9.87 -3.18
N LEU A 140 -1.05 -11.09 -2.97
CA LEU A 140 -0.53 -12.00 -1.96
C LEU A 140 0.80 -12.61 -2.38
N ILE A 141 0.87 -13.12 -3.60
CA ILE A 141 2.03 -13.82 -4.15
C ILE A 141 2.62 -12.94 -5.26
N PRO A 142 3.56 -12.01 -5.00
CA PRO A 142 4.18 -11.19 -6.03
C PRO A 142 5.12 -12.03 -6.92
N THR A 143 5.18 -11.75 -8.22
CA THR A 143 6.13 -12.47 -9.09
C THR A 143 7.53 -11.89 -8.95
N SER A 144 8.53 -12.75 -8.78
CA SER A 144 9.95 -12.35 -8.64
C SER A 144 10.54 -11.76 -9.92
N GLY A 145 9.93 -12.04 -11.08
CA GLY A 145 10.45 -11.64 -12.40
C GLY A 145 11.58 -12.54 -12.92
N ALA A 146 12.07 -13.49 -12.11
CA ALA A 146 13.04 -14.49 -12.53
C ALA A 146 12.34 -15.66 -13.26
N SER A 147 13.00 -16.22 -14.29
CA SER A 147 12.44 -17.33 -15.08
C SER A 147 12.23 -18.62 -14.28
N ASN A 148 13.09 -18.87 -13.28
CA ASN A 148 13.21 -20.19 -12.66
C ASN A 148 12.18 -20.49 -11.55
N GLY A 149 11.31 -19.55 -11.20
CA GLY A 149 10.22 -19.75 -10.21
C GLY A 149 8.83 -19.34 -10.71
N ARG A 150 8.77 -18.56 -11.81
CA ARG A 150 7.54 -17.93 -12.31
C ARG A 150 6.39 -18.91 -12.57
N TYR A 151 6.68 -20.13 -13.02
CA TYR A 151 5.65 -21.13 -13.23
C TYR A 151 4.92 -21.47 -11.92
N PHE A 152 5.66 -21.74 -10.85
CA PHE A 152 5.11 -22.10 -9.54
C PHE A 152 4.39 -20.92 -8.90
N GLU A 153 4.95 -19.70 -9.00
CA GLU A 153 4.28 -18.45 -8.57
C GLU A 153 2.90 -18.29 -9.23
N LEU A 154 2.81 -18.51 -10.54
CA LEU A 154 1.56 -18.37 -11.29
C LEU A 154 0.53 -19.45 -10.90
N ARG A 155 0.98 -20.69 -10.67
CA ARG A 155 0.11 -21.78 -10.21
C ARG A 155 -0.38 -21.56 -8.78
N ALA A 156 0.50 -21.12 -7.89
CA ALA A 156 0.14 -20.78 -6.52
C ALA A 156 -0.92 -19.68 -6.46
N ARG A 157 -0.78 -18.63 -7.29
CA ARG A 157 -1.83 -17.60 -7.45
C ARG A 157 -3.15 -18.18 -7.90
N GLU A 158 -3.15 -19.04 -8.91
CA GLU A 158 -4.35 -19.66 -9.45
C GLU A 158 -5.04 -20.57 -8.41
N TRP A 159 -4.26 -21.30 -7.61
CA TRP A 159 -4.79 -22.13 -6.52
C TRP A 159 -5.44 -21.26 -5.44
N ILE A 160 -4.76 -20.23 -4.96
CA ILE A 160 -5.31 -19.28 -3.99
C ILE A 160 -6.57 -18.59 -4.53
N GLU A 161 -6.55 -18.15 -5.78
CA GLU A 161 -7.70 -17.53 -6.44
C GLU A 161 -8.93 -18.44 -6.39
N ASN A 162 -8.77 -19.73 -6.73
CA ASN A 162 -9.90 -20.66 -6.80
C ASN A 162 -10.32 -21.20 -5.43
N ILE A 163 -9.41 -21.28 -4.46
CA ILE A 163 -9.76 -21.56 -3.05
C ILE A 163 -10.60 -20.39 -2.48
N ILE A 164 -10.19 -19.15 -2.74
CA ILE A 164 -10.95 -17.95 -2.36
C ILE A 164 -12.35 -17.99 -2.99
N LYS A 165 -12.45 -18.29 -4.28
CA LYS A 165 -13.75 -18.39 -4.97
C LYS A 165 -14.65 -19.45 -4.35
N MET A 166 -14.11 -20.63 -4.07
CA MET A 166 -14.84 -21.72 -3.43
C MET A 166 -15.35 -21.29 -2.04
N LEU A 167 -14.51 -20.66 -1.22
CA LEU A 167 -14.92 -20.18 0.10
C LEU A 167 -16.07 -19.18 0.01
N VAL A 168 -16.00 -18.22 -0.93
CA VAL A 168 -17.09 -17.26 -1.12
C VAL A 168 -18.37 -17.93 -1.64
N GLU A 169 -18.26 -18.90 -2.54
CA GLU A 169 -19.42 -19.65 -3.05
C GLU A 169 -20.08 -20.51 -1.97
N ARG A 170 -19.29 -21.23 -1.18
CA ARG A 170 -19.76 -22.15 -0.15
C ARG A 170 -20.29 -21.41 1.09
N ASP A 171 -19.53 -20.42 1.57
CA ASP A 171 -19.77 -19.78 2.88
C ASP A 171 -20.38 -18.38 2.75
N GLY A 172 -20.51 -17.84 1.54
CA GLY A 172 -20.98 -16.49 1.27
C GLY A 172 -19.97 -15.38 1.61
N LYS A 173 -18.80 -15.73 2.16
CA LYS A 173 -17.75 -14.81 2.58
C LYS A 173 -16.41 -15.54 2.68
N VAL A 174 -15.33 -14.77 2.77
CA VAL A 174 -13.97 -15.27 3.01
C VAL A 174 -13.21 -14.27 3.86
N SER A 175 -12.28 -14.76 4.68
CA SER A 175 -11.31 -13.96 5.44
C SER A 175 -9.92 -14.61 5.33
N PHE A 176 -8.88 -13.88 5.72
CA PHE A 176 -7.53 -14.46 5.78
C PHE A 176 -7.45 -15.67 6.72
N PRO A 177 -8.04 -15.64 7.93
CA PRO A 177 -8.12 -16.82 8.80
C PRO A 177 -8.83 -18.02 8.15
N SER A 178 -9.93 -17.81 7.41
CA SER A 178 -10.61 -18.93 6.73
C SER A 178 -9.79 -19.49 5.58
N LEU A 179 -9.13 -18.62 4.80
CA LEU A 179 -8.23 -19.03 3.72
C LEU A 179 -7.05 -19.83 4.26
N TYR A 180 -6.39 -19.34 5.31
CA TYR A 180 -5.24 -19.99 5.91
C TYR A 180 -5.60 -21.37 6.51
N ARG A 181 -6.79 -21.48 7.10
CA ARG A 181 -7.31 -22.76 7.60
C ARG A 181 -7.42 -23.81 6.50
N VAL A 182 -7.93 -23.44 5.32
CA VAL A 182 -8.01 -24.36 4.16
C VAL A 182 -6.63 -24.80 3.70
N ILE A 183 -5.68 -23.87 3.63
CA ILE A 183 -4.30 -24.18 3.24
C ILE A 183 -3.68 -25.18 4.22
N ASN A 184 -3.87 -24.97 5.53
CA ASN A 184 -3.34 -25.87 6.55
C ASN A 184 -3.98 -27.27 6.53
N TRP A 185 -5.24 -27.41 6.11
CA TRP A 185 -5.86 -28.74 5.96
C TRP A 185 -5.11 -29.64 5.00
N ILE A 186 -4.46 -29.09 3.97
CA ILE A 186 -3.71 -29.86 2.96
C ILE A 186 -2.72 -30.83 3.61
N GLU A 187 -2.06 -30.42 4.70
CA GLU A 187 -1.09 -31.24 5.42
C GLU A 187 -1.58 -31.72 6.79
N ALA A 188 -2.44 -30.95 7.47
CA ALA A 188 -2.84 -31.22 8.85
C ALA A 188 -4.13 -32.05 8.98
N ASP A 189 -5.02 -32.02 7.99
CA ASP A 189 -6.33 -32.68 8.06
C ASP A 189 -6.76 -33.21 6.68
N PRO A 190 -6.36 -34.44 6.31
CA PRO A 190 -6.69 -35.03 5.02
C PRO A 190 -8.19 -35.15 4.75
N ASN A 191 -9.01 -35.31 5.79
CA ASN A 191 -10.46 -35.41 5.64
C ASN A 191 -11.05 -34.04 5.29
N ALA A 192 -10.69 -32.99 6.04
CA ALA A 192 -11.13 -31.64 5.74
C ALA A 192 -10.61 -31.15 4.37
N TRP A 193 -9.40 -31.58 3.97
CA TRP A 193 -8.89 -31.32 2.63
C TRP A 193 -9.69 -32.04 1.54
N ALA A 194 -10.08 -33.31 1.76
CA ALA A 194 -10.94 -34.04 0.84
C ALA A 194 -12.31 -33.35 0.68
N ASP A 195 -12.94 -32.94 1.78
CA ASP A 195 -14.21 -32.18 1.77
C ASP A 195 -14.06 -30.85 0.99
N CYS A 196 -12.92 -30.18 1.14
CA CYS A 196 -12.60 -28.97 0.38
C CYS A 196 -12.50 -29.24 -1.12
N LEU A 197 -11.81 -30.31 -1.53
CA LEU A 197 -11.70 -30.70 -2.93
C LEU A 197 -13.04 -31.12 -3.52
N GLU A 198 -13.88 -31.83 -2.77
CA GLU A 198 -15.25 -32.17 -3.17
C GLU A 198 -16.10 -30.90 -3.39
N ALA A 199 -16.02 -29.94 -2.47
CA ALA A 199 -16.70 -28.64 -2.62
C ALA A 199 -16.22 -27.90 -3.87
N MET A 200 -14.90 -27.92 -4.16
CA MET A 200 -14.37 -27.31 -5.38
C MET A 200 -14.81 -28.04 -6.65
N LEU A 201 -14.88 -29.38 -6.65
CA LEU A 201 -15.38 -30.18 -7.78
C LEU A 201 -16.88 -29.98 -8.03
N GLY A 202 -17.65 -29.70 -6.97
CA GLY A 202 -19.07 -29.38 -7.05
C GLY A 202 -19.40 -27.91 -7.38
N SER A 203 -18.38 -27.05 -7.48
CA SER A 203 -18.55 -25.61 -7.73
C SER A 203 -19.29 -25.32 -9.04
N SER A 204 -20.12 -24.27 -9.06
CA SER A 204 -20.72 -23.76 -10.29
C SER A 204 -19.69 -23.17 -11.26
N MET A 205 -18.49 -22.83 -10.78
CA MET A 205 -17.43 -22.17 -11.55
C MET A 205 -16.45 -23.17 -12.18
N ASP A 206 -16.37 -23.15 -13.52
CA ASP A 206 -15.47 -24.04 -14.29
C ASP A 206 -14.00 -23.94 -13.85
N SER A 207 -13.53 -22.73 -13.50
CA SER A 207 -12.15 -22.52 -13.07
C SER A 207 -11.86 -23.24 -11.75
N VAL A 208 -12.82 -23.22 -10.81
CA VAL A 208 -12.69 -23.88 -9.51
C VAL A 208 -12.66 -25.40 -9.68
N ARG A 209 -13.59 -25.96 -10.47
CA ARG A 209 -13.62 -27.41 -10.76
C ARG A 209 -12.34 -27.89 -11.45
N ARG A 210 -11.85 -27.12 -12.44
CA ARG A 210 -10.60 -27.45 -13.14
C ARG A 210 -9.41 -27.43 -12.19
N THR A 211 -9.30 -26.42 -11.33
CA THR A 211 -8.21 -26.34 -10.35
C THR A 211 -8.25 -27.49 -9.36
N ALA A 212 -9.44 -27.93 -8.92
CA ALA A 212 -9.57 -29.11 -8.06
C ALA A 212 -9.09 -30.40 -8.75
N GLY A 213 -9.48 -30.61 -10.01
CA GLY A 213 -9.01 -31.75 -10.80
C GLY A 213 -7.50 -31.72 -11.01
N GLU A 214 -6.92 -30.54 -11.24
CA GLU A 214 -5.47 -30.36 -11.33
C GLU A 214 -4.76 -30.68 -10.00
N MET A 215 -5.28 -30.17 -8.88
CA MET A 215 -4.74 -30.46 -7.54
C MET A 215 -4.75 -31.97 -7.25
N LEU A 216 -5.86 -32.65 -7.52
CA LEU A 216 -5.98 -34.11 -7.35
C LEU A 216 -4.99 -34.89 -8.22
N ALA A 217 -4.93 -34.58 -9.51
CA ALA A 217 -4.02 -35.25 -10.44
C ALA A 217 -2.56 -35.03 -10.02
N LYS A 218 -2.18 -33.80 -9.66
CA LYS A 218 -0.82 -33.51 -9.20
C LYS A 218 -0.49 -34.18 -7.87
N GLN A 219 -1.45 -34.27 -6.95
CA GLN A 219 -1.23 -34.93 -5.67
C GLN A 219 -0.98 -36.45 -5.84
N GLN A 220 -1.58 -37.08 -6.85
CA GLN A 220 -1.43 -38.53 -7.09
C GLN A 220 -0.28 -38.87 -8.04
N GLU A 221 -0.08 -38.09 -9.09
CA GLU A 221 0.82 -38.43 -10.21
C GLU A 221 2.11 -37.59 -10.22
N SER A 222 2.12 -36.43 -9.56
CA SER A 222 3.20 -35.43 -9.62
C SER A 222 3.48 -34.78 -8.26
N GLU A 223 3.66 -35.58 -7.19
CA GLU A 223 3.83 -35.10 -5.80
C GLU A 223 4.88 -33.99 -5.65
N LYS A 224 6.00 -34.08 -6.38
CA LYS A 224 7.05 -33.04 -6.36
C LYS A 224 6.56 -31.69 -6.87
N GLU A 225 5.74 -31.69 -7.92
CA GLU A 225 5.17 -30.47 -8.48
C GLU A 225 4.10 -29.90 -7.54
N PHE A 226 3.25 -30.77 -6.99
CA PHE A 226 2.27 -30.39 -5.97
C PHE A 226 2.95 -29.70 -4.78
N GLY A 227 3.99 -30.33 -4.22
CA GLY A 227 4.76 -29.78 -3.12
C GLY A 227 5.50 -28.48 -3.47
N SER A 228 5.93 -28.31 -4.73
CA SER A 228 6.58 -27.06 -5.18
C SER A 228 5.59 -25.89 -5.24
N ILE A 229 4.35 -26.13 -5.70
CA ILE A 229 3.29 -25.11 -5.71
C ILE A 229 2.87 -24.77 -4.29
N LEU A 230 2.71 -25.78 -3.42
CA LEU A 230 2.36 -25.57 -2.02
C LEU A 230 3.48 -24.84 -1.26
N GLY A 231 4.74 -25.13 -1.55
CA GLY A 231 5.89 -24.40 -0.99
C GLY A 231 5.85 -22.91 -1.32
N GLU A 232 5.41 -22.54 -2.52
CA GLU A 232 5.24 -21.15 -2.93
C GLU A 232 4.07 -20.45 -2.20
N ILE A 233 2.96 -21.18 -1.99
CA ILE A 233 1.85 -20.72 -1.15
C ILE A 233 2.34 -20.45 0.28
N TYR A 234 3.05 -21.41 0.89
CA TYR A 234 3.56 -21.23 2.25
C TYR A 234 4.60 -20.11 2.37
N ALA A 235 5.49 -19.95 1.39
CA ALA A 235 6.47 -18.86 1.36
C ALA A 235 5.80 -17.48 1.50
N HIS A 236 4.56 -17.35 1.02
CA HIS A 236 3.80 -16.11 1.01
C HIS A 236 2.63 -16.04 1.97
N LEU A 237 2.23 -17.11 2.66
CA LEU A 237 1.10 -17.09 3.59
C LEU A 237 1.42 -17.63 5.00
N ASN A 238 2.59 -18.21 5.25
CA ASN A 238 2.91 -18.81 6.55
C ASN A 238 2.96 -17.79 7.71
N PHE A 239 3.13 -16.51 7.41
CA PHE A 239 3.05 -15.45 8.44
C PHE A 239 1.65 -15.31 9.06
N LEU A 240 0.61 -15.88 8.44
CA LEU A 240 -0.76 -15.93 8.98
C LEU A 240 -0.90 -16.89 10.16
N ASP A 241 0.11 -17.71 10.49
CA ASP A 241 0.08 -18.57 11.69
C ASP A 241 0.00 -17.77 13.00
N ASP A 242 0.36 -16.48 12.97
CA ASP A 242 0.29 -15.60 14.13
C ASP A 242 -1.16 -15.37 14.60
N PRO A 243 -1.55 -15.85 15.80
CA PRO A 243 -2.91 -15.69 16.31
C PRO A 243 -3.32 -14.22 16.52
N MET A 244 -2.36 -13.35 16.85
CA MET A 244 -2.61 -11.91 17.00
C MET A 244 -3.03 -11.31 15.67
N LEU A 245 -2.33 -11.66 14.59
CA LEU A 245 -2.66 -11.22 13.25
C LEU A 245 -4.00 -11.79 12.78
N GLN A 246 -4.26 -13.07 13.03
CA GLN A 246 -5.55 -13.69 12.69
C GLN A 246 -6.71 -12.97 13.38
N ALA A 247 -6.58 -12.66 14.67
CA ALA A 247 -7.62 -11.94 15.42
C ALA A 247 -7.87 -10.52 14.86
N ALA A 248 -6.84 -9.85 14.35
CA ALA A 248 -6.96 -8.54 13.72
C ALA A 248 -7.60 -8.58 12.32
N LEU A 249 -7.67 -9.77 11.71
CA LEU A 249 -8.22 -10.02 10.38
C LEU A 249 -9.57 -10.74 10.40
N ASP A 250 -10.02 -11.16 11.58
CA ASP A 250 -11.30 -11.83 11.78
C ASP A 250 -12.33 -10.90 12.42
N GLY A 251 -13.56 -10.92 11.93
CA GLY A 251 -14.65 -10.07 12.41
C GLY A 251 -14.36 -8.57 12.26
N ALA A 252 -14.68 -8.00 11.10
CA ALA A 252 -14.42 -6.60 10.79
C ALA A 252 -15.25 -5.62 11.64
N ASP A 253 -14.62 -4.62 12.23
CA ASP A 253 -15.30 -3.51 12.92
C ASP A 253 -15.72 -2.39 11.92
N ALA A 254 -15.01 -2.30 10.79
CA ALA A 254 -15.31 -1.40 9.67
C ALA A 254 -14.75 -1.96 8.35
N SER A 255 -15.19 -1.39 7.22
CA SER A 255 -14.79 -1.81 5.88
C SER A 255 -13.94 -0.75 5.18
N LEU A 256 -13.06 -1.17 4.26
CA LEU A 256 -12.40 -0.24 3.33
C LEU A 256 -13.41 0.42 2.36
N ALA A 257 -14.61 -0.14 2.22
CA ALA A 257 -15.72 0.47 1.50
C ALA A 257 -16.16 1.80 2.13
N ASP A 258 -16.00 1.96 3.45
CA ASP A 258 -16.45 3.15 4.20
C ASP A 258 -15.69 4.42 3.77
N THR A 259 -14.48 4.27 3.24
CA THR A 259 -13.71 5.36 2.61
C THR A 259 -14.46 5.98 1.42
N CYS A 260 -15.37 5.24 0.78
CA CYS A 260 -16.19 5.73 -0.33
C CYS A 260 -17.51 6.40 0.13
N ASN A 261 -17.82 6.40 1.43
CA ASN A 261 -19.04 7.00 1.94
C ASN A 261 -19.03 8.53 1.77
N SER A 262 -20.08 9.06 1.15
CA SER A 262 -20.25 10.50 0.92
C SER A 262 -20.65 11.26 2.18
N GLY A 263 -21.46 10.64 3.06
CA GLY A 263 -22.03 11.28 4.25
C GLY A 263 -21.07 11.36 5.45
N GLN A 264 -20.11 10.44 5.54
CA GLN A 264 -19.15 10.37 6.64
C GLN A 264 -17.72 10.22 6.10
N PRO A 265 -16.86 11.24 6.18
CA PRO A 265 -15.44 11.10 5.88
C PRO A 265 -14.83 10.04 6.80
N THR A 266 -14.30 8.99 6.18
CA THR A 266 -13.70 7.85 6.88
C THR A 266 -12.28 7.65 6.36
N SER A 267 -11.37 7.41 7.29
CA SER A 267 -9.95 7.19 7.04
C SER A 267 -9.46 5.96 7.79
N TRP A 268 -8.41 5.35 7.25
CA TRP A 268 -7.71 4.21 7.83
C TRP A 268 -6.26 4.57 8.12
N ALA A 269 -5.81 4.31 9.34
CA ALA A 269 -4.41 4.19 9.69
C ALA A 269 -4.07 2.70 9.84
N ILE A 270 -3.11 2.23 9.05
CA ILE A 270 -2.58 0.87 9.05
C ILE A 270 -1.29 0.93 9.86
N ASN A 271 -1.41 0.61 11.16
CA ASN A 271 -0.35 0.73 12.15
C ASN A 271 0.35 -0.62 12.32
N VAL A 272 1.53 -0.75 11.74
CA VAL A 272 2.30 -1.99 11.72
C VAL A 272 3.74 -1.69 12.10
N PRO A 273 4.30 -2.25 13.18
CA PRO A 273 5.70 -2.05 13.52
C PRO A 273 6.62 -2.30 12.31
N ILE A 274 7.64 -1.46 12.14
CA ILE A 274 8.51 -1.48 10.95
C ILE A 274 9.13 -2.87 10.69
N GLU A 275 9.40 -3.62 11.76
CA GLU A 275 9.89 -5.00 11.75
C GLU A 275 8.91 -6.01 11.12
N TYR A 276 7.61 -5.72 11.15
CA TYR A 276 6.57 -6.57 10.58
C TYR A 276 6.11 -6.12 9.19
N VAL A 277 6.49 -4.93 8.71
CA VAL A 277 6.04 -4.42 7.40
C VAL A 277 6.44 -5.35 6.26
N GLY A 278 7.68 -5.85 6.27
CA GLY A 278 8.14 -6.81 5.26
C GLY A 278 7.39 -8.14 5.33
N LEU A 279 7.26 -8.69 6.55
CA LEU A 279 6.60 -9.96 6.84
C LEU A 279 5.12 -9.94 6.44
N TRP A 280 4.40 -8.87 6.79
CA TRP A 280 2.97 -8.70 6.51
C TRP A 280 2.71 -8.00 5.17
N SER A 281 3.74 -7.78 4.36
CA SER A 281 3.62 -7.11 3.07
C SER A 281 2.53 -7.70 2.16
N PRO A 282 2.27 -9.04 2.12
CA PRO A 282 1.14 -9.58 1.36
C PRO A 282 -0.20 -8.94 1.73
N ILE A 283 -0.51 -8.85 3.03
CA ILE A 283 -1.76 -8.22 3.50
C ILE A 283 -1.78 -6.74 3.21
N LEU A 284 -0.67 -6.03 3.45
CA LEU A 284 -0.60 -4.59 3.22
C LEU A 284 -0.83 -4.26 1.73
N ARG A 285 -0.25 -5.07 0.83
CA ARG A 285 -0.52 -5.00 -0.60
C ARG A 285 -1.98 -5.31 -0.92
N THR A 286 -2.58 -6.31 -0.28
CA THR A 286 -4.02 -6.61 -0.45
C THR A 286 -4.89 -5.45 0.00
N MET A 287 -4.70 -4.89 1.20
CA MET A 287 -5.47 -3.76 1.71
C MET A 287 -5.40 -2.55 0.78
N PHE A 288 -4.21 -2.22 0.30
CA PHE A 288 -4.03 -1.13 -0.67
C PHE A 288 -4.71 -1.43 -2.01
N THR A 289 -4.59 -2.67 -2.51
CA THR A 289 -5.25 -3.11 -3.76
C THR A 289 -6.77 -3.00 -3.63
N VAL A 290 -7.34 -3.48 -2.52
CA VAL A 290 -8.78 -3.44 -2.24
C VAL A 290 -9.26 -1.99 -2.10
N GLN A 291 -8.51 -1.13 -1.41
CA GLN A 291 -8.85 0.29 -1.32
C GLN A 291 -8.87 0.97 -2.69
N MET A 292 -7.93 0.63 -3.58
CA MET A 292 -7.90 1.09 -4.97
C MET A 292 -9.11 0.60 -5.77
N LEU A 293 -9.51 -0.67 -5.59
CA LEU A 293 -10.68 -1.25 -6.27
C LEU A 293 -12.00 -0.59 -5.82
N TYR A 294 -12.18 -0.36 -4.52
CA TYR A 294 -13.35 0.39 -4.04
C TYR A 294 -13.40 1.80 -4.64
N LYS A 295 -12.26 2.50 -4.68
CA LYS A 295 -12.20 3.86 -5.22
C LYS A 295 -12.42 3.93 -6.72
N SER A 296 -11.87 3.01 -7.50
CA SER A 296 -12.07 2.98 -8.96
C SER A 296 -13.53 2.75 -9.36
N ARG A 297 -14.30 2.05 -8.51
CA ARG A 297 -15.73 1.77 -8.70
C ARG A 297 -16.66 2.84 -8.15
N ALA A 298 -16.13 3.77 -7.37
CA ALA A 298 -16.87 4.89 -6.78
C ALA A 298 -16.34 6.23 -7.32
N PRO A 299 -16.54 6.54 -8.62
CA PRO A 299 -16.01 7.76 -9.25
C PRO A 299 -16.63 9.04 -8.68
N SER A 300 -17.86 8.96 -8.18
CA SER A 300 -18.54 10.08 -7.50
C SER A 300 -18.08 10.27 -6.05
N ALA A 301 -17.45 9.26 -5.45
CA ALA A 301 -16.92 9.39 -4.10
C ALA A 301 -15.71 10.33 -4.10
N GLN A 302 -15.63 11.17 -3.07
CA GLN A 302 -14.53 12.12 -2.94
C GLN A 302 -13.17 11.42 -2.99
N ARG A 303 -12.16 12.20 -3.37
CA ARG A 303 -10.79 11.71 -3.51
C ARG A 303 -10.27 11.16 -2.18
N ALA A 304 -9.58 10.03 -2.25
CA ALA A 304 -8.83 9.47 -1.12
C ALA A 304 -7.33 9.74 -1.30
N THR A 305 -6.68 10.20 -0.24
CA THR A 305 -5.22 10.33 -0.18
C THR A 305 -4.63 9.05 0.41
N MET A 306 -3.83 8.33 -0.38
CA MET A 306 -3.17 7.10 0.05
C MET A 306 -1.70 7.39 0.35
N ILE A 307 -1.36 7.49 1.63
CA ILE A 307 -0.02 7.80 2.12
C ILE A 307 0.67 6.49 2.49
N ILE A 308 1.78 6.19 1.84
CA ILE A 308 2.58 5.00 2.12
C ILE A 308 3.91 5.44 2.71
N ASP A 309 3.97 5.51 4.03
CA ASP A 309 5.24 5.68 4.70
C ASP A 309 6.08 4.40 4.54
N GLU A 310 7.38 4.57 4.32
CA GLU A 310 8.34 3.49 4.07
C GLU A 310 7.93 2.53 2.93
N ALA A 311 7.45 3.07 1.80
CA ALA A 311 7.01 2.28 0.64
C ALA A 311 8.07 1.28 0.11
N GLY A 312 9.35 1.55 0.36
CA GLY A 312 10.45 0.64 0.02
C GLY A 312 10.37 -0.73 0.72
N GLN A 313 9.68 -0.83 1.86
CA GLN A 313 9.57 -2.07 2.64
C GLN A 313 8.49 -3.03 2.11
N LEU A 314 7.59 -2.57 1.23
CA LEU A 314 6.53 -3.40 0.65
C LEU A 314 7.01 -4.37 -0.45
N GLY A 315 8.29 -4.27 -0.84
CA GLY A 315 8.89 -5.05 -1.91
C GLY A 315 8.31 -4.73 -3.29
N ASN A 316 8.31 -5.72 -4.19
CA ASN A 316 7.66 -5.59 -5.49
C ASN A 316 6.14 -5.45 -5.29
N PHE A 317 5.60 -4.28 -5.66
CA PHE A 317 4.19 -3.97 -5.47
C PHE A 317 3.55 -3.35 -6.73
N GLU A 318 2.99 -4.20 -7.59
CA GLU A 318 2.39 -3.77 -8.86
C GLU A 318 1.23 -2.78 -8.69
N ALA A 319 0.38 -2.95 -7.67
CA ALA A 319 -0.75 -2.04 -7.47
C ALA A 319 -0.30 -0.61 -7.14
N LEU A 320 0.85 -0.45 -6.47
CA LEU A 320 1.43 0.87 -6.25
C LEU A 320 1.84 1.53 -7.57
N LEU A 321 2.52 0.80 -8.46
CA LEU A 321 2.84 1.29 -9.82
C LEU A 321 1.57 1.66 -10.60
N ARG A 322 0.54 0.81 -10.57
CA ARG A 322 -0.75 1.09 -11.22
C ARG A 322 -1.41 2.33 -10.64
N ALA A 323 -1.31 2.55 -9.33
CA ALA A 323 -1.87 3.72 -8.68
C ALA A 323 -1.12 5.01 -9.05
N PHE A 324 0.20 4.94 -9.30
CA PHE A 324 0.95 6.06 -9.87
C PHE A 324 0.50 6.42 -11.30
N THR A 325 0.19 5.41 -12.14
CA THR A 325 -0.18 5.65 -13.54
C THR A 325 -1.66 6.02 -13.71
N PHE A 326 -2.56 5.35 -13.00
CA PHE A 326 -4.01 5.40 -13.22
C PHE A 326 -4.82 5.86 -12.00
N GLY A 327 -4.18 6.05 -10.82
CA GLY A 327 -4.88 6.37 -9.58
C GLY A 327 -5.69 7.67 -9.65
N ARG A 328 -5.23 8.64 -10.43
CA ARG A 328 -5.94 9.90 -10.69
C ARG A 328 -7.37 9.65 -11.20
N GLY A 329 -7.53 8.77 -12.17
CA GLY A 329 -8.84 8.42 -12.75
C GLY A 329 -9.75 7.66 -11.78
N ALA A 330 -9.14 6.93 -10.84
CA ALA A 330 -9.85 6.23 -9.76
C ALA A 330 -10.21 7.13 -8.57
N GLY A 331 -9.94 8.43 -8.64
CA GLY A 331 -10.16 9.34 -7.51
C GLY A 331 -9.22 9.05 -6.33
N VAL A 332 -7.99 8.64 -6.62
CA VAL A 332 -6.94 8.38 -5.62
C VAL A 332 -5.75 9.29 -5.89
N GLN A 333 -5.22 9.90 -4.84
CA GLN A 333 -3.91 10.54 -4.84
C GLN A 333 -2.95 9.75 -3.96
N VAL A 334 -1.94 9.14 -4.58
CA VAL A 334 -0.91 8.40 -3.85
C VAL A 334 0.21 9.33 -3.43
N TRP A 335 0.70 9.17 -2.20
CA TRP A 335 1.94 9.75 -1.72
C TRP A 335 2.83 8.63 -1.16
N ALA A 336 3.84 8.22 -1.93
CA ALA A 336 4.79 7.19 -1.48
C ALA A 336 6.09 7.84 -1.00
N LEU A 337 6.59 7.37 0.13
CA LEU A 337 7.80 7.90 0.73
C LEU A 337 8.88 6.82 0.82
N PHE A 338 10.07 7.16 0.34
CA PHE A 338 11.25 6.29 0.29
C PHE A 338 12.40 6.91 1.07
N GLN A 339 13.31 6.08 1.58
CA GLN A 339 14.51 6.54 2.28
C GLN A 339 15.59 6.96 1.28
N ASP A 340 15.71 6.21 0.19
CA ASP A 340 16.70 6.43 -0.86
C ASP A 340 16.16 5.98 -2.22
N VAL A 341 16.79 6.45 -3.30
CA VAL A 341 16.42 6.11 -4.68
C VAL A 341 16.69 4.64 -5.00
N GLY A 342 17.66 4.01 -4.33
CA GLY A 342 17.99 2.60 -4.49
C GLY A 342 16.84 1.67 -4.07
N GLN A 343 16.02 2.04 -3.08
CA GLN A 343 14.78 1.32 -2.76
C GLN A 343 13.80 1.30 -3.94
N ILE A 344 13.66 2.42 -4.65
CA ILE A 344 12.79 2.50 -5.82
C ILE A 344 13.31 1.58 -6.93
N VAL A 345 14.61 1.65 -7.23
CA VAL A 345 15.23 0.83 -8.29
C VAL A 345 15.16 -0.65 -7.96
N ARG A 346 15.37 -1.05 -6.71
CA ARG A 346 15.28 -2.46 -6.28
C ARG A 346 13.86 -3.01 -6.42
N ASN A 347 12.84 -2.23 -6.07
CA ASN A 347 11.46 -2.73 -6.04
C ASN A 347 10.74 -2.66 -7.39
N PHE A 348 11.12 -1.71 -8.25
CA PHE A 348 10.41 -1.42 -9.51
C PHE A 348 11.28 -1.51 -10.76
N GLY A 349 12.57 -1.83 -10.63
CA GLY A 349 13.53 -1.90 -11.73
C GLY A 349 14.13 -0.55 -12.12
N ALA A 350 15.00 -0.58 -13.13
CA ALA A 350 15.66 0.63 -13.65
C ALA A 350 14.65 1.60 -14.31
N PRO A 351 14.92 2.92 -14.34
CA PRO A 351 13.95 3.98 -14.69
C PRO A 351 13.26 3.89 -16.08
N ALA A 352 13.60 2.94 -16.93
CA ALA A 352 13.06 2.81 -18.28
C ALA A 352 11.57 2.39 -18.35
N SER A 353 10.97 1.91 -17.26
CA SER A 353 9.69 1.16 -17.30
C SER A 353 8.44 1.85 -16.72
N GLY A 354 8.48 3.15 -16.36
CA GLY A 354 7.23 3.86 -16.01
C GLY A 354 7.32 5.02 -15.02
N LEU A 355 8.54 5.40 -14.62
CA LEU A 355 8.76 6.39 -13.56
C LEU A 355 8.96 7.85 -14.07
N HIS A 356 8.64 8.15 -15.34
CA HIS A 356 9.03 9.42 -15.99
C HIS A 356 8.16 10.65 -15.64
N GLY A 357 7.15 10.53 -14.78
CA GLY A 357 6.16 11.59 -14.53
C GLY A 357 6.20 12.31 -13.18
N PHE A 358 7.22 12.12 -12.34
CA PHE A 358 7.12 12.52 -10.92
C PHE A 358 7.54 13.94 -10.59
N ILE A 359 6.73 14.54 -9.70
CA ILE A 359 7.17 15.63 -8.84
C ILE A 359 7.99 14.99 -7.70
N ARG A 360 9.31 15.18 -7.73
CA ARG A 360 10.19 14.89 -6.60
C ARG A 360 10.08 16.03 -5.60
N ILE A 361 9.61 15.74 -4.39
CA ILE A 361 9.69 16.69 -3.28
C ILE A 361 10.84 16.23 -2.39
N ALA A 362 11.98 16.93 -2.48
CA ALA A 362 13.02 16.84 -1.47
C ALA A 362 12.58 17.67 -0.25
N PRO A 363 12.80 17.20 0.99
CA PRO A 363 12.52 18.03 2.16
C PRO A 363 13.31 19.34 2.05
N VAL A 364 12.63 20.47 2.20
CA VAL A 364 13.29 21.74 2.46
C VAL A 364 13.87 21.64 3.87
N LEU A 365 15.15 21.28 3.96
CA LEU A 365 15.90 21.29 5.21
C LEU A 365 15.91 22.71 5.77
N ARG A 366 15.20 22.90 6.88
CA ARG A 366 15.29 24.12 7.69
C ARG A 366 16.70 24.17 8.29
N ARG A 367 17.58 25.02 7.78
CA ARG A 367 18.82 25.38 8.48
C ARG A 367 18.45 26.31 9.63
N ALA A 368 17.97 25.75 10.74
CA ALA A 368 17.83 26.50 11.97
C ALA A 368 19.23 26.77 12.52
N ARG A 369 19.79 27.96 12.27
CA ARG A 369 20.93 28.44 13.06
C ARG A 369 20.41 28.72 14.46
N LEU A 370 20.81 27.88 15.41
CA LEU A 370 20.77 28.20 16.83
C LEU A 370 22.15 27.89 17.40
N SER A 371 23.01 28.91 17.39
CA SER A 371 23.89 29.33 18.50
C SER A 371 25.01 30.23 17.97
N ASP A 372 25.08 31.45 18.52
CA ASP A 372 26.23 32.33 18.48
C ASP A 372 27.45 31.64 19.10
N SER A 373 28.57 31.61 18.36
CA SER A 373 29.92 31.84 18.89
C SER A 373 30.97 31.75 17.77
N ALA A 374 31.66 32.86 17.55
CA ALA A 374 33.06 33.04 17.13
C ALA A 374 33.68 32.21 15.98
N ASP A 375 34.20 32.96 15.00
CA ASP A 375 35.41 32.76 14.19
C ASP A 375 35.76 31.35 13.65
N GLY A 376 35.78 31.25 12.33
CA GLY A 376 36.39 30.12 11.63
C GLY A 376 36.11 30.12 10.14
N VAL A 377 36.89 30.90 9.39
CA VAL A 377 37.06 30.71 7.93
C VAL A 377 37.51 29.28 7.70
N LEU A 378 36.73 28.45 6.99
CA LEU A 378 37.25 27.25 6.34
C LEU A 378 36.47 26.93 5.06
N ASN A 379 37.21 27.07 3.98
CA ASN A 379 36.95 26.70 2.60
C ASN A 379 37.08 25.16 2.48
N ALA A 380 36.05 24.46 1.99
CA ALA A 380 36.10 23.11 1.42
C ALA A 380 34.66 22.73 1.03
N GLY A 381 34.32 22.21 -0.13
CA GLY A 381 35.07 21.78 -1.29
C GLY A 381 34.04 21.06 -2.16
N HIS A 382 34.04 21.35 -3.46
CA HIS A 382 33.25 20.65 -4.46
C HIS A 382 33.35 19.13 -4.28
N ARG A 383 32.22 18.46 -4.08
CA ARG A 383 32.01 17.10 -4.58
C ARG A 383 30.62 16.97 -5.13
N ASP A 384 30.60 16.94 -6.46
CA ASP A 384 29.50 16.48 -7.30
C ASP A 384 29.02 15.10 -6.81
N ALA A 385 27.71 14.98 -6.64
CA ALA A 385 27.03 13.71 -6.79
C ALA A 385 26.06 13.87 -7.96
N ARG A 386 26.49 13.40 -9.13
CA ARG A 386 25.65 13.18 -10.30
C ARG A 386 24.70 12.00 -10.05
N ILE A 387 23.57 12.04 -10.77
CA ILE A 387 22.50 11.04 -10.97
C ILE A 387 21.24 11.24 -10.10
#